data_AF-A0A3D4I3E6-F1
#
_entry.id   AF-A0A3D4I3E6-F1
#
_cell.length_a   1.000
_cell.length_b   1.000
_cell.length_c   1.000
_cell.angle_alpha   90.00
_cell.angle_beta   90.00
_cell.angle_gamma   90.00
#
_symmetry.space_group_name_H-M   'P 1'
#
loop_
_entity.id
_entity.type
_entity.pdbx_description
1 polymer ?
#
loop_
_entity_poly.entity_id
_entity_poly.type
_entity_poly.pdbx_seq_one_letter_code
_entity_poly.pdbx_strand_id
1 'polypeptide(L)'
;VSSATVRNEMSDLSAAGLLEQPHTSAGRVPSQKGYRVYIDSLMKRTPISGDEKRYIDSLILPSAYDPEKLLDGAASMLANMTKFAAVSTTPESSSAAVKAVQFVQTGRRTAMALLM
;
A
#
# COMPACT_ATOMS: atom_id res chain seq x y z
N VAL A 1 16.72 -31.75 -13.16
CA VAL A 1 16.70 -31.67 -11.67
C VAL A 1 15.90 -32.84 -11.15
N SER A 2 16.40 -33.58 -10.16
CA SER A 2 15.71 -34.78 -9.65
C SER A 2 14.75 -34.44 -8.51
N SER A 3 13.75 -35.29 -8.25
CA SER A 3 12.86 -35.16 -7.09
C SER A 3 13.63 -35.18 -5.76
N ALA A 4 14.71 -35.98 -5.67
CA ALA A 4 15.58 -36.02 -4.51
C ALA A 4 16.32 -34.69 -4.29
N THR A 5 16.80 -34.06 -5.36
CA THR A 5 17.45 -32.73 -5.30
C THR A 5 16.49 -31.69 -4.76
N VAL A 6 15.27 -31.61 -5.30
CA VAL A 6 14.25 -30.66 -4.84
C VAL A 6 13.88 -30.93 -3.38
N ARG A 7 13.76 -32.19 -2.97
CA ARG A 7 13.45 -32.54 -1.58
C ARG A 7 14.55 -32.09 -0.61
N ASN A 8 15.81 -32.20 -1.00
CA ASN A 8 16.94 -31.74 -0.20
C ASN A 8 16.94 -30.20 -0.09
N GLU A 9 16.79 -29.48 -1.19
CA GLU A 9 16.72 -28.01 -1.18
C GLU A 9 15.55 -27.50 -0.32
N MET A 10 14.39 -28.17 -0.39
CA MET A 10 13.24 -27.83 0.45
C MET A 10 13.51 -28.10 1.94
N SER A 11 14.32 -29.11 2.26
CA SER A 11 14.76 -29.37 3.64
C SER A 11 15.68 -28.26 4.14
N ASP A 12 16.62 -27.80 3.32
CA ASP A 12 17.55 -26.72 3.65
C ASP A 12 16.81 -25.38 3.86
N LEU A 13 15.86 -25.07 2.98
CA LEU A 13 15.01 -23.88 3.11
C LEU A 13 14.13 -23.93 4.38
N SER A 14 13.67 -25.11 4.78
CA SER A 14 12.96 -25.29 6.04
C SER A 14 13.89 -25.13 7.25
N ALA A 15 15.10 -25.68 7.21
CA ALA A 15 16.09 -25.47 8.27
C ALA A 15 16.49 -23.99 8.41
N ALA A 16 16.49 -23.23 7.30
CA ALA A 16 16.70 -21.78 7.29
C ALA A 16 15.49 -20.95 7.76
N GLY A 17 14.37 -21.61 8.07
CA GLY A 17 13.12 -20.98 8.53
C GLY A 17 12.34 -20.25 7.43
N LEU A 18 12.62 -20.53 6.16
CA LEU A 18 11.92 -19.93 5.01
C LEU A 18 10.68 -20.72 4.60
N LEU A 19 10.63 -22.01 4.93
CA LEU A 19 9.51 -22.89 4.65
C LEU A 19 9.04 -23.62 5.91
N GLU A 20 7.73 -23.71 6.09
CA GLU A 20 7.08 -24.43 7.18
C GLU A 20 6.12 -25.50 6.67
N GLN A 21 5.72 -26.42 7.53
CA GLN A 21 4.77 -27.48 7.20
C GLN A 21 3.51 -27.30 8.07
N PRO A 22 2.37 -26.87 7.51
CA PRO A 22 1.18 -26.53 8.30
C PRO A 22 0.61 -27.72 9.09
N HIS A 23 0.64 -28.90 8.46
CA HIS A 23 0.18 -30.16 9.03
C HIS A 23 1.09 -31.31 8.58
N THR A 24 1.14 -32.40 9.34
CA THR A 24 2.05 -33.54 9.10
C THR A 24 1.92 -34.18 7.71
N SER A 25 0.74 -34.08 7.07
CA SER A 25 0.48 -34.59 5.72
C SER A 25 0.56 -33.53 4.62
N ALA A 26 0.71 -32.25 4.98
CA ALA A 26 0.75 -31.15 4.01
C ALA A 26 2.15 -31.01 3.39
N GLY A 27 2.19 -30.41 2.19
CA GLY A 27 3.44 -29.91 1.62
C GLY A 27 4.04 -28.76 2.45
N ARG A 28 5.19 -28.26 2.01
CA ARG A 28 5.81 -27.06 2.60
C ARG A 28 5.17 -25.80 2.02
N VAL A 29 4.99 -24.79 2.86
CA VAL A 29 4.54 -23.44 2.46
C VAL A 29 5.56 -22.40 2.94
N PRO A 30 5.65 -21.22 2.30
CA PRO A 30 6.52 -20.16 2.79
C PRO A 30 6.10 -19.68 4.17
N SER A 31 7.07 -19.53 5.06
CA SER A 31 6.87 -18.80 6.32
C SER A 31 6.78 -17.30 6.04
N GLN A 32 6.47 -16.49 7.07
CA GLN A 32 6.53 -15.03 6.95
C GLN A 32 7.90 -14.53 6.45
N LYS A 33 9.00 -15.15 6.92
CA LYS A 33 10.36 -14.86 6.46
C LYS A 33 10.56 -15.28 5.01
N GLY A 34 10.02 -16.44 4.62
CA GLY A 34 10.01 -16.90 3.23
C GLY A 34 9.33 -15.91 2.29
N TYR A 35 8.13 -15.44 2.65
CA TYR A 35 7.41 -14.42 1.89
C TYR A 35 8.19 -13.11 1.78
N ARG A 36 8.85 -12.67 2.85
CA ARG A 36 9.70 -11.46 2.83
C ARG A 36 10.83 -11.59 1.83
N VAL A 37 11.58 -12.69 1.86
CA VAL A 37 12.68 -12.94 0.89
C VAL A 37 12.15 -12.99 -0.54
N TYR A 38 11.00 -13.62 -0.76
CA TYR A 38 10.37 -13.65 -2.07
C TYR A 38 10.05 -12.23 -2.57
N ILE A 39 9.39 -11.41 -1.75
CA ILE A 39 9.01 -10.03 -2.11
C ILE A 39 10.24 -9.14 -2.38
N ASP A 40 11.25 -9.25 -1.52
CA ASP A 40 12.39 -8.32 -1.56
C ASP A 40 13.42 -8.69 -2.64
N SER A 41 13.58 -9.98 -2.98
CA SER A 41 14.70 -10.46 -3.81
C SER A 41 14.30 -11.24 -5.06
N LEU A 42 13.10 -11.83 -5.11
CA LEU A 42 12.71 -12.75 -6.20
C LEU A 42 11.53 -12.23 -7.02
N MET A 43 10.61 -11.50 -6.39
CA MET A 43 9.40 -10.99 -7.01
C MET A 43 9.74 -9.86 -7.99
N LYS A 44 9.48 -10.10 -9.28
CA LYS A 44 9.58 -9.05 -10.29
C LYS A 44 8.39 -8.09 -10.11
N ARG A 45 8.68 -6.79 -10.03
CA ARG A 45 7.65 -5.76 -10.01
C ARG A 45 7.13 -5.57 -11.44
N THR A 46 5.87 -5.90 -11.65
CA THR A 46 5.18 -5.54 -12.89
C THR A 46 4.84 -4.04 -12.81
N PRO A 47 5.30 -3.21 -13.76
CA PRO A 47 4.90 -1.81 -13.80
C PRO A 47 3.40 -1.71 -14.09
N ILE A 48 2.77 -0.68 -13.54
CA ILE A 48 1.39 -0.32 -13.86
C ILE A 48 1.33 0.07 -15.34
N SER A 49 0.40 -0.52 -16.09
CA SER A 49 0.17 -0.19 -17.49
C SER A 49 -0.36 1.23 -17.68
N GLY A 50 -0.25 1.77 -18.89
CA GLY A 50 -0.78 3.10 -19.20
C GLY A 50 -2.30 3.21 -19.00
N ASP A 51 -3.04 2.13 -19.27
CA ASP A 51 -4.49 2.07 -19.06
C ASP A 51 -4.86 2.04 -17.58
N GLU A 52 -4.18 1.22 -16.79
CA GLU A 52 -4.37 1.19 -15.33
C GLU A 52 -4.05 2.54 -14.70
N LYS A 53 -2.98 3.21 -15.16
CA LYS A 53 -2.63 4.55 -14.68
C LYS A 53 -3.75 5.57 -14.98
N ARG A 54 -4.27 5.59 -16.22
CA ARG A 54 -5.39 6.46 -16.59
C ARG A 54 -6.65 6.18 -15.76
N TYR A 55 -6.93 4.91 -15.51
CA TYR A 55 -8.05 4.50 -14.67
C TYR A 55 -7.88 5.01 -13.23
N ILE A 56 -6.72 4.80 -12.64
CA ILE A 56 -6.37 5.31 -11.30
C ILE A 56 -6.51 6.84 -11.25
N ASP A 57 -5.93 7.55 -12.21
CA ASP A 57 -5.99 9.01 -12.28
C ASP A 57 -7.44 9.51 -12.38
N SER A 58 -8.29 8.85 -13.17
CA SER A 58 -9.70 9.21 -13.32
C SER A 58 -10.52 9.11 -12.02
N LEU A 59 -10.14 8.20 -11.12
CA LEU A 59 -10.81 8.00 -9.83
C LEU A 59 -10.33 8.97 -8.75
N ILE A 60 -9.05 9.38 -8.82
CA ILE A 60 -8.38 10.17 -7.79
C ILE A 60 -8.51 11.68 -8.06
N LEU A 61 -8.35 12.11 -9.33
CA LEU A 61 -8.33 13.53 -9.71
C LEU A 61 -9.58 14.34 -9.31
N PRO A 62 -10.81 13.82 -9.32
CA PRO A 62 -11.99 14.58 -8.88
C PRO A 62 -11.91 15.04 -7.42
N SER A 63 -11.14 14.34 -6.58
CA SER A 63 -10.98 14.64 -5.15
C SER A 63 -9.67 15.38 -4.84
N ALA A 64 -8.89 15.77 -5.85
CA ALA A 64 -7.54 16.32 -5.66
C ALA A 64 -7.47 17.64 -4.85
N TYR A 65 -8.56 18.39 -4.76
CA TYR A 65 -8.62 19.66 -4.04
C TYR A 65 -8.94 19.51 -2.55
N ASP A 66 -9.28 18.30 -2.09
CA ASP A 66 -9.66 18.00 -0.72
C ASP A 66 -8.80 16.82 -0.23
N PRO A 67 -7.74 17.08 0.55
CA PRO A 67 -6.80 16.05 0.98
C PRO A 67 -7.45 14.87 1.70
N GLU A 68 -8.52 15.11 2.46
CA GLU A 68 -9.24 14.04 3.17
C GLU A 68 -9.98 13.16 2.17
N LYS A 69 -10.76 13.74 1.27
CA LYS A 69 -11.47 12.98 0.22
C LYS A 69 -10.52 12.27 -0.72
N LEU A 70 -9.37 12.87 -1.00
CA LEU A 70 -8.33 12.26 -1.81
C LEU A 70 -7.82 10.96 -1.17
N LEU A 71 -7.51 11.00 0.12
CA LEU A 71 -7.04 9.85 0.89
C LEU A 71 -8.12 8.77 1.02
N ASP A 72 -9.37 9.15 1.27
CA ASP A 72 -10.50 8.22 1.34
C ASP A 72 -10.77 7.53 -0.01
N GLY A 73 -10.74 8.29 -1.11
CA GLY A 73 -10.89 7.77 -2.46
C GLY A 73 -9.77 6.79 -2.82
N ALA A 74 -8.52 7.13 -2.50
CA ALA A 74 -7.37 6.27 -2.74
C ALA A 74 -7.45 4.96 -1.92
N ALA A 75 -7.79 5.04 -0.64
CA ALA A 75 -7.95 3.86 0.21
C ALA A 75 -9.08 2.96 -0.30
N SER A 76 -10.24 3.53 -0.63
CA SER A 76 -11.39 2.80 -1.16
C SER A 76 -11.07 2.11 -2.49
N MET A 77 -10.36 2.80 -3.40
CA MET A 77 -9.89 2.23 -4.66
C MET A 77 -8.93 1.06 -4.43
N LEU A 78 -7.92 1.22 -3.57
CA LEU A 78 -6.97 0.15 -3.25
C LEU A 78 -7.65 -1.07 -2.63
N ALA A 79 -8.60 -0.86 -1.71
CA ALA A 79 -9.36 -1.95 -1.13
C ALA A 79 -10.18 -2.70 -2.20
N ASN A 80 -10.82 -1.96 -3.10
CA ASN A 80 -11.64 -2.54 -4.17
C ASN A 80 -10.80 -3.34 -5.19
N MET A 81 -9.62 -2.84 -5.54
CA MET A 81 -8.72 -3.49 -6.51
C MET A 81 -8.05 -4.73 -5.91
N THR A 82 -7.60 -4.64 -4.67
CA THR A 82 -6.81 -5.70 -4.02
C THR A 82 -7.66 -6.72 -3.27
N LYS A 83 -8.92 -6.38 -2.94
CA LYS A 83 -9.79 -7.13 -2.03
C LYS A 83 -9.25 -7.28 -0.60
N PHE A 84 -8.33 -6.40 -0.19
CA PHE A 84 -7.82 -6.32 1.17
C PHE A 84 -8.25 -5.02 1.85
N ALA A 85 -8.11 -4.98 3.18
CA ALA A 85 -8.28 -3.74 3.93
C ALA A 85 -7.19 -2.74 3.50
N ALA A 86 -7.61 -1.51 3.20
CA ALA A 86 -6.71 -0.39 2.94
C ALA A 86 -6.94 0.67 4.02
N VAL A 87 -5.85 1.26 4.50
CA VAL A 87 -5.87 2.32 5.51
C VAL A 87 -5.02 3.47 4.97
N SER A 88 -5.56 4.67 5.03
CA SER A 88 -4.85 5.91 4.78
C SER A 88 -4.56 6.61 6.12
N THR A 89 -3.45 7.33 6.19
CA THR A 89 -3.11 8.18 7.32
C THR A 89 -2.50 9.47 6.80
N THR A 90 -2.77 10.58 7.47
CA THR A 90 -2.11 11.85 7.20
C THR A 90 -0.71 11.84 7.82
N PRO A 91 0.27 12.53 7.23
CA PRO A 91 1.60 12.66 7.81
C PRO A 91 1.53 13.19 9.25
N GLU A 92 2.48 12.75 10.09
CA GLU A 92 2.55 13.13 11.49
C GLU A 92 2.62 14.67 11.64
N SER A 93 1.71 15.24 12.43
CA SER A 93 1.56 16.70 12.55
C SER A 93 2.62 17.38 13.40
N SER A 94 3.62 16.64 13.89
CA SER A 94 4.69 17.18 14.74
C SER A 94 5.53 18.25 14.04
N SER A 95 5.55 18.25 12.71
CA SER A 95 6.20 19.28 11.88
C SER A 95 5.22 20.15 11.07
N ALA A 96 3.92 20.09 11.35
CA ALA A 96 2.94 20.88 10.62
C ALA A 96 3.09 22.37 10.98
N ALA A 97 3.44 23.19 9.99
CA ALA A 97 3.51 24.65 10.13
C ALA A 97 2.54 25.30 9.16
N VAL A 98 1.80 26.29 9.64
CA VAL A 98 0.96 27.13 8.77
C VAL A 98 1.89 28.01 7.95
N LYS A 99 1.90 27.83 6.63
CA LYS A 99 2.74 28.59 5.71
C LYS A 99 2.23 30.02 5.58
N ALA A 100 0.91 30.20 5.56
CA ALA A 100 0.29 31.52 5.50
C ALA A 100 -1.15 31.51 6.01
N VAL A 101 -1.60 32.67 6.51
CA VAL A 101 -2.99 32.93 6.87
C VAL A 101 -3.49 34.10 6.04
N GLN A 102 -4.58 33.92 5.30
CA GLN A 102 -5.20 34.98 4.53
C GLN A 102 -6.64 35.21 5.00
N PHE A 103 -7.00 36.48 5.21
CA PHE A 103 -8.36 36.87 5.54
C PHE A 103 -9.04 37.47 4.32
N VAL A 104 -10.22 36.96 3.99
CA VAL A 104 -11.07 37.49 2.91
C VAL A 104 -12.38 37.93 3.53
N GLN A 105 -12.72 39.22 3.42
CA GLN A 105 -13.99 39.74 3.93
C GLN A 105 -15.16 39.20 3.09
N THR A 106 -16.15 38.58 3.74
CA THR A 106 -17.34 38.01 3.07
C THR A 106 -18.61 38.82 3.31
N GLY A 107 -18.57 39.79 4.24
CA GLY A 107 -19.69 40.67 4.57
C GLY A 107 -19.32 41.74 5.59
N ARG A 108 -20.29 42.53 6.06
CA ARG A 108 -20.06 43.64 7.01
C ARG A 108 -19.51 43.18 8.37
N ARG A 109 -19.80 41.95 8.78
CA ARG A 109 -19.37 41.37 10.07
C ARG A 109 -18.85 39.94 9.92
N THR A 110 -18.50 39.52 8.71
CA THR A 110 -18.05 38.15 8.39
C THR A 110 -16.79 38.19 7.54
N ALA A 111 -15.87 37.27 7.83
CA ALA A 111 -14.66 37.04 7.07
C ALA A 111 -14.36 35.54 7.02
N MET A 112 -13.68 35.11 5.96
CA MET A 112 -13.16 33.77 5.79
C MET A 112 -11.66 33.79 6.06
N ALA A 113 -11.18 32.85 6.88
CA ALA A 113 -9.75 32.61 7.08
C ALA A 113 -9.32 31.40 6.24
N LEU A 114 -8.33 31.61 5.38
CA LEU A 114 -7.68 30.57 4.59
C LEU A 114 -6.34 30.24 5.25
N LEU A 115 -6.13 28.97 5.58
CA LEU A 115 -4.88 28.44 6.11
C LEU A 115 -4.18 27.65 5.00
N MET A 116 -2.95 28.05 4.66
CA MET A 116 -2.10 27.39 3.65
C MET A 116 -0.93 26.67 4.30
#